data_AF-A0A3R5ZU14-F1
#
_entry.id   AF-A0A3R5ZU14-F1
#
_cell.length_a   1.000
_cell.length_b   1.000
_cell.length_c   1.000
_cell.angle_alpha   90.00
_cell.angle_beta   90.00
_cell.angle_gamma   90.00
#
_symmetry.space_group_name_H-M   'P 1'
#
loop_
_entity.id
_entity.type
_entity.pdbx_description
1 polymer ?
#
loop_
_entity_poly.entity_id
_entity_poly.type
_entity_poly.pdbx_seq_one_letter_code
_entity_poly.pdbx_strand_id
1 'polypeptide(L)' 'MIKQKTGYNFQELLQRKRFQMAVFLLCDTKLSIEEIALDVWYENQSYFFRQFKKRYGMTPHKYRKENIKDKKR' A
#
# COMPACT_ATOMS: atom_id res chain seq x y z
N MET A 1 -0.42 -0.17 -27.40
CA MET A 1 -1.03 0.86 -26.51
C MET A 1 -0.96 0.43 -25.04
N ILE A 2 -0.60 1.36 -24.14
CA ILE A 2 -0.26 1.23 -22.70
C ILE A 2 0.86 0.23 -22.34
N LYS A 3 0.71 -1.08 -22.56
CA LYS A 3 1.73 -2.09 -22.20
C LYS A 3 3.05 -1.92 -22.95
N GLN A 4 2.98 -1.46 -24.20
CA GLN A 4 4.14 -1.17 -25.06
C GLN A 4 4.93 0.09 -24.64
N LYS A 5 4.35 1.01 -23.85
CA LYS A 5 5.02 2.25 -23.42
C LYS A 5 5.55 2.18 -21.98
N THR A 6 4.95 1.36 -21.11
CA THR A 6 5.30 1.30 -19.69
C THR A 6 5.81 -0.06 -19.22
N GLY A 7 5.65 -1.12 -20.04
CA GLY A 7 5.91 -2.51 -19.64
C GLY A 7 4.84 -3.11 -18.71
N TYR A 8 3.85 -2.32 -18.28
CA TYR A 8 2.81 -2.73 -17.33
C TYR A 8 1.41 -2.61 -17.93
N ASN A 9 0.51 -3.50 -17.53
CA ASN A 9 -0.91 -3.37 -17.85
C ASN A 9 -1.59 -2.33 -16.93
N PHE A 10 -2.82 -1.94 -17.28
CA PHE A 10 -3.58 -0.95 -16.51
C PHE A 10 -3.81 -1.37 -15.05
N GLN A 11 -4.09 -2.66 -14.81
CA GLN A 11 -4.33 -3.19 -13.46
C GLN A 11 -3.09 -3.07 -12.58
N GLU A 12 -1.90 -3.31 -13.13
CA GLU A 12 -0.63 -3.14 -12.42
C GLU A 12 -0.37 -1.67 -12.09
N LEU A 13 -0.63 -0.75 -13.02
CA LEU A 13 -0.49 0.69 -12.75
C LEU A 13 -1.46 1.16 -11.65
N LEU A 14 -2.72 0.70 -11.71
CA LEU A 14 -3.72 0.99 -10.69
C LEU A 14 -3.32 0.43 -9.33
N GLN A 15 -2.85 -0.82 -9.29
CA GLN A 15 -2.35 -1.46 -8.08
C GLN A 15 -1.17 -0.69 -7.48
N ARG A 16 -0.22 -0.24 -8.30
CA ARG A 16 0.91 0.59 -7.85
C ARG A 16 0.42 1.89 -7.20
N LYS A 17 -0.55 2.56 -7.82
CA LYS A 17 -1.12 3.81 -7.28
C LYS A 17 -1.83 3.58 -5.94
N ARG A 18 -2.63 2.52 -5.83
CA ARG A 18 -3.28 2.14 -4.56
C ARG A 18 -2.27 1.89 -3.44
N PHE A 19 -1.20 1.16 -3.74
CA PHE A 19 -0.16 0.89 -2.74
C PHE A 19 0.72 2.09 -2.40
N GLN A 20 0.85 3.08 -3.28
CA GLN A 20 1.48 4.36 -2.95
C GLN A 20 0.63 5.12 -1.92
N MET A 21 -0.70 5.16 -2.13
CA MET A 21 -1.62 5.77 -1.17
C MET A 21 -1.62 5.02 0.17
N ALA A 22 -1.63 3.68 0.15
CA ALA A 22 -1.60 2.89 1.38
C ALA A 22 -0.36 3.19 2.23
N VAL A 23 0.82 3.33 1.60
CA VAL A 23 2.06 3.71 2.28
C VAL A 23 1.97 5.11 2.88
N PHE A 24 1.43 6.08 2.13
CA PHE A 24 1.20 7.43 2.63
C PHE A 24 0.31 7.41 3.89
N LEU A 25 -0.84 6.75 3.82
CA LEU A 25 -1.77 6.65 4.95
C LEU A 25 -1.15 5.90 6.15
N LEU A 26 -0.35 4.86 5.90
CA LEU A 26 0.34 4.13 6.96
C LEU A 26 1.31 4.99 7.77
N CYS A 27 1.94 5.99 7.13
CA CYS A 27 2.97 6.84 7.72
C CYS A 27 2.43 8.16 8.27
N ASP A 28 1.35 8.69 7.69
CA ASP A 28 0.87 10.06 7.94
C ASP A 28 -0.42 10.10 8.78
N THR A 29 -1.06 8.93 9.01
CA THR A 29 -2.33 8.85 9.75
C THR A 29 -2.28 7.82 10.87
N LYS A 30 -3.27 7.90 11.78
CA LYS A 30 -3.50 6.91 12.84
C LYS A 30 -4.56 5.86 12.49
N LEU A 31 -5.04 5.84 11.25
CA LEU A 31 -6.05 4.89 10.78
C LEU A 31 -5.60 3.45 11.04
N SER A 32 -6.53 2.55 11.32
CA SER A 32 -6.24 1.12 11.36
C SER A 32 -5.78 0.62 9.99
N ILE A 33 -5.09 -0.53 9.96
CA ILE A 33 -4.67 -1.13 8.68
C ILE A 33 -5.91 -1.55 7.86
N GLU A 34 -7.01 -1.85 8.54
CA GLU A 34 -8.28 -2.24 7.94
C GLU A 34 -8.95 -1.06 7.22
N GLU A 35 -9.05 0.10 7.87
CA GLU A 35 -9.53 1.34 7.26
C GLU A 35 -8.68 1.73 6.05
N ILE A 36 -7.35 1.65 6.16
CA ILE A 36 -6.46 1.93 5.03
C ILE A 36 -6.69 0.97 3.86
N ALA A 37 -6.94 -0.31 4.13
CA ALA A 37 -7.25 -1.28 3.08
C ALA A 37 -8.55 -0.89 2.36
N LEU A 38 -9.58 -0.48 3.11
CA LEU A 38 -10.84 0.00 2.52
C LEU A 38 -10.65 1.30 1.71
N ASP A 39 -9.88 2.26 2.23
CA ASP A 39 -9.59 3.55 1.56
C ASP A 39 -8.81 3.37 0.25
N VAL A 40 -8.04 2.29 0.13
CA VAL A 40 -7.35 1.93 -1.11
C VAL A 40 -8.11 0.89 -1.95
N TRP A 41 -9.41 0.74 -1.69
CA TRP A 41 -10.37 -0.15 -2.38
C TRP A 41 -9.97 -1.63 -2.35
N TYR A 42 -9.59 -2.11 -1.16
CA TYR A 42 -9.40 -3.52 -0.86
C TYR A 42 -10.39 -3.98 0.20
N GLU A 43 -11.48 -4.59 -0.23
CA GLU A 43 -12.48 -5.22 0.64
C GLU A 43 -11.91 -6.47 1.34
N ASN A 44 -11.04 -7.22 0.65
CA ASN A 44 -10.38 -8.39 1.21
C ASN A 44 -9.04 -8.01 1.84
N GLN A 45 -9.01 -7.91 3.16
CA GLN A 45 -7.82 -7.59 3.93
C GLN A 45 -6.70 -8.61 3.68
N SER A 46 -6.98 -9.92 3.73
CA SER A 46 -5.98 -10.98 3.50
C SER A 46 -5.29 -10.86 2.14
N TYR A 47 -6.03 -10.44 1.10
CA TYR A 47 -5.48 -10.14 -0.21
C TYR A 47 -4.59 -8.90 -0.17
N PHE A 48 -5.04 -7.81 0.47
CA PHE A 48 -4.23 -6.61 0.68
C PHE A 48 -2.91 -6.94 1.39
N PHE A 49 -2.95 -7.66 2.52
CA PHE A 49 -1.75 -8.07 3.26
C PHE A 49 -0.77 -8.86 2.41
N ARG A 50 -1.27 -9.85 1.64
CA ARG A 50 -0.43 -10.68 0.76
C ARG A 50 0.23 -9.85 -0.33
N GLN A 51 -0.54 -8.97 -1.00
CA GLN A 51 -0.01 -8.12 -2.06
C GLN A 51 0.96 -7.05 -1.52
N PHE A 52 0.64 -6.45 -0.36
CA PHE A 52 1.52 -5.49 0.30
C PHE A 52 2.86 -6.14 0.67
N LYS A 53 2.83 -7.31 1.31
CA LYS A 53 4.04 -8.07 1.66
C LYS A 53 4.83 -8.49 0.43
N LYS A 54 4.16 -8.91 -0.64
CA LYS A 54 4.83 -9.22 -1.93
C LYS A 54 5.54 -8.00 -2.51
N ARG A 55 4.97 -6.81 -2.36
CA ARG A 55 5.50 -5.56 -2.93
C ARG A 55 6.60 -4.91 -2.10
N TYR A 56 6.46 -4.91 -0.77
CA TYR A 56 7.33 -4.17 0.15
C TYR A 56 8.18 -5.07 1.06
N GLY A 57 8.06 -6.40 0.93
CA GLY A 57 8.84 -7.38 1.71
C GLY A 57 8.40 -7.54 3.18
N MET A 58 7.44 -6.74 3.64
CA MET A 58 7.00 -6.73 5.05
C MET A 58 5.49 -6.48 5.17
N THR A 59 4.93 -6.72 6.36
CA THR A 59 3.51 -6.43 6.61
C THR A 59 3.27 -4.93 6.75
N PRO A 60 2.05 -4.43 6.46
CA PRO A 60 1.67 -3.03 6.68
C PRO A 60 1.95 -2.55 8.12
N HIS A 61 1.72 -3.41 9.11
CA HIS A 61 2.00 -3.10 10.52
C HIS A 61 3.49 -2.85 10.77
N LYS A 62 4.35 -3.74 10.27
CA LYS A 62 5.80 -3.60 10.39
C LYS A 62 6.28 -2.35 9.63
N TYR A 63 5.74 -2.13 8.43
CA TYR A 63 6.04 -0.95 7.62
C TYR A 63 5.72 0.35 8.35
N ARG A 64 4.53 0.46 8.94
CA ARG A 64 4.14 1.61 9.78
C ARG A 64 5.13 1.82 10.93
N LYS A 65 5.45 0.77 11.69
CA LYS A 65 6.35 0.88 12.85
C LYS A 65 7.74 1.39 12.47
N GLU A 66 8.25 1.01 11.30
CA GLU A 66 9.57 1.41 10.81
C GLU A 66 9.59 2.81 10.18
N ASN A 67 8.44 3.30 9.68
CA ASN A 67 8.35 4.52 8.87
C ASN A 67 7.47 5.62 9.48
N ILE A 68 6.98 5.45 10.72
CA ILE A 68 6.28 6.51 11.46
C ILE A 68 7.25 7.68 11.67
N LYS A 69 6.83 8.87 11.24
CA LYS A 69 7.63 10.10 11.34
C LYS A 69 7.77 10.64 12.77
N ASP A 70 6.99 10.14 13.73
CA ASP A 70 7.05 10.56 15.15
C ASP A 70 8.36 10.17 15.87
N LYS A 71 9.23 9.33 15.30
CA LYS A 71 10.50 8.94 15.94
C LYS A 71 11.71 9.81 15.58
N LYS A 72 11.55 10.93 14.86
CA LYS A 72 12.66 11.79 14.43
C LYS A 72 12.46 13.29 14.73
N ARG A 73 11.84 13.64 15.86
CA ARG A 73 11.90 15.01 16.37
C ARG A 73 12.23 15.04 17.86
#